data_AF-A0A512D284-F1
#
_entry.id   AF-A0A512D284-F1
#
_cell.length_a   1.000
_cell.length_b   1.000
_cell.length_c   1.000
_cell.angle_alpha   90.00
_cell.angle_beta   90.00
_cell.angle_gamma   90.00
#
_symmetry.space_group_name_H-M   'P 1'
#
loop_
_entity.id
_entity.type
_entity.pdbx_description
1 polymer ?
#
loop_
_entity_poly.entity_id
_entity_poly.type
_entity_poly.pdbx_seq_one_letter_code
_entity_poly.pdbx_strand_id
1 'polypeptide(L)'
;MIDRPHFKFSRRGYEPEEVDSFIESQNRTLQAAKKDAAERSVELTKLNAALTDLRGQLGQQSRVMADLKKNSSPSPSQTFSDLGERIAQILTLADQEAGEMRSRATSEADEIRERANRSAAELKATTATYGEQARARADEEAVRIIAQANREAQAIVAEAQSVTAAQRQEAAAEFEAHRLKASTASAELEVKLAARRESADAEFEARRQQQEAALSESESRLRQLTERAEHDAHEMRARAERLLESAQSQADQIVSEARDHASRLREESDRELAAATAQRDSITAQLGNVRQMLATLGGGALMDSLGAPDKPAQPAQVADAQQPVPVPSQSSADPADEDGDADEARQSAEATSEADQPEDATADSTDSPDSTDSPDAAADDEQGDQQGDEDAASSSYGSDQSSYYQRSASGNAVGANRR
;
A
#
# COMPACT_ATOMS: atom_id res chain seq x y z
N MET A 1 -23.50 -21.12 -97.59
CA MET A 1 -22.83 -19.86 -97.17
C MET A 1 -21.63 -20.26 -96.36
N ILE A 2 -20.41 -20.03 -96.85
CA ILE A 2 -19.20 -20.24 -96.04
C ILE A 2 -18.97 -18.93 -95.30
N ASP A 3 -19.26 -18.93 -94.00
CA ASP A 3 -19.00 -17.77 -93.15
C ASP A 3 -17.48 -17.66 -92.94
N ARG A 4 -16.89 -16.53 -93.35
CA ARG A 4 -15.43 -16.33 -93.28
C ARG A 4 -15.11 -15.62 -91.96
N PRO A 5 -14.34 -16.24 -91.05
CA PRO A 5 -13.98 -15.60 -89.79
C PRO A 5 -13.08 -14.39 -90.03
N HIS A 6 -13.33 -13.30 -89.31
CA HIS A 6 -12.51 -12.09 -89.30
C HIS A 6 -11.58 -12.15 -88.08
N PHE A 7 -10.26 -12.23 -88.31
CA PHE A 7 -9.24 -12.19 -87.25
C PHE A 7 -8.54 -10.82 -87.25
N LYS A 8 -8.11 -10.33 -86.09
CA LYS A 8 -7.30 -9.11 -86.00
C LYS A 8 -5.88 -9.35 -86.52
N PHE A 9 -5.29 -8.34 -87.16
CA PHE A 9 -3.91 -8.38 -87.65
C PHE A 9 -2.94 -7.79 -86.61
N SER A 10 -1.96 -8.56 -86.17
CA SER A 10 -0.74 -8.11 -85.47
C SER A 10 0.41 -7.90 -86.48
N ARG A 11 1.48 -7.21 -86.08
CA ARG A 11 2.56 -6.67 -86.94
C ARG A 11 3.23 -7.63 -87.94
N ARG A 12 2.94 -8.95 -87.92
CA ARG A 12 3.36 -9.94 -88.91
C ARG A 12 2.32 -11.04 -89.25
N GLY A 13 1.02 -10.83 -89.02
CA GLY A 13 -0.02 -11.83 -89.35
C GLY A 13 -1.27 -11.71 -88.50
N TYR A 14 -2.15 -12.72 -88.51
CA TYR A 14 -3.28 -12.80 -87.59
C TYR A 14 -2.82 -13.03 -86.15
N GLU A 15 -3.58 -12.54 -85.18
CA GLU A 15 -3.34 -12.74 -83.75
C GLU A 15 -3.46 -14.23 -83.37
N PRO A 16 -2.38 -14.89 -82.88
CA PRO A 16 -2.39 -16.33 -82.64
C PRO A 16 -3.47 -16.79 -81.65
N GLU A 17 -3.71 -16.03 -80.59
CA GLU A 17 -4.71 -16.36 -79.56
C GLU A 17 -6.15 -16.36 -80.10
N GLU A 18 -6.50 -15.41 -80.97
CA GLU A 18 -7.82 -15.38 -81.63
C GLU A 18 -7.99 -16.56 -82.59
N VAL A 19 -6.93 -16.93 -83.33
CA VAL A 19 -6.97 -18.07 -84.26
C VAL A 19 -7.07 -19.40 -83.50
N ASP A 20 -6.30 -19.57 -82.42
CA ASP A 20 -6.34 -20.78 -81.59
C ASP A 20 -7.71 -20.95 -80.93
N SER A 21 -8.29 -19.88 -80.37
CA SER A 21 -9.65 -19.93 -79.82
C SER A 21 -10.71 -20.27 -80.87
N PHE A 22 -10.55 -19.76 -82.10
CA PHE A 22 -11.45 -20.09 -83.20
C PHE A 22 -11.30 -21.54 -83.65
N ILE A 23 -10.07 -22.05 -83.76
CA ILE A 23 -9.79 -23.46 -84.08
C ILE A 23 -10.35 -24.38 -82.99
N GLU A 24 -10.20 -24.04 -81.72
CA GLU A 24 -10.82 -24.76 -80.61
C GLU A 24 -12.34 -24.75 -80.72
N SER A 25 -12.95 -23.60 -81.01
CA SER A 25 -14.41 -23.49 -81.19
C SER A 25 -14.92 -24.31 -82.40
N GLN A 26 -14.17 -24.32 -83.51
CA GLN A 26 -14.49 -25.12 -84.69
C GLN A 26 -14.29 -26.62 -84.42
N ASN A 27 -13.22 -26.99 -83.73
CA ASN A 27 -13.00 -28.38 -83.34
C ASN A 27 -14.11 -28.86 -82.41
N ARG A 28 -14.55 -28.02 -81.47
CA ARG A 28 -15.69 -28.33 -80.58
C ARG A 28 -16.99 -28.49 -81.35
N THR A 29 -17.28 -27.63 -82.33
CA THR A 29 -18.49 -27.77 -83.17
C THR A 29 -18.41 -28.96 -84.12
N LEU A 30 -17.24 -29.28 -84.68
CA LEU A 30 -17.04 -30.50 -85.48
C LEU A 30 -17.20 -31.77 -84.63
N GLN A 31 -16.68 -31.78 -83.40
CA GLN A 31 -16.87 -32.90 -82.48
C GLN A 31 -18.34 -33.06 -82.10
N ALA A 32 -19.05 -31.97 -81.83
CA ALA A 32 -20.49 -31.98 -81.58
C ALA A 32 -21.27 -32.52 -82.80
N ALA A 33 -20.99 -32.01 -84.00
CA ALA A 33 -21.65 -32.47 -85.23
C ALA A 33 -21.37 -33.95 -85.53
N LYS A 34 -20.15 -34.44 -85.26
CA LYS A 34 -19.81 -35.88 -85.39
C LYS A 34 -20.58 -36.72 -84.37
N LYS A 35 -20.73 -36.25 -83.13
CA LYS A 35 -21.52 -36.94 -82.11
C LYS A 35 -22.99 -37.02 -82.53
N ASP A 36 -23.58 -35.91 -82.97
CA ASP A 36 -24.97 -35.87 -83.45
C ASP A 36 -25.18 -36.79 -84.67
N ALA A 37 -24.20 -36.87 -85.58
CA ALA A 37 -24.27 -37.76 -86.73
C ALA A 37 -24.22 -39.24 -86.31
N ALA A 38 -23.37 -39.58 -85.32
CA ALA A 38 -23.31 -40.92 -84.77
C ALA A 38 -24.64 -41.31 -84.09
N GLU A 39 -25.21 -40.41 -83.28
CA GLU A 39 -26.51 -40.61 -82.61
C GLU A 39 -27.63 -40.84 -83.64
N ARG A 40 -27.71 -40.00 -84.68
CA ARG A 40 -28.70 -40.20 -85.77
C ARG A 40 -28.52 -41.51 -86.51
N SER A 41 -27.28 -41.99 -86.70
CA SER A 41 -27.05 -43.28 -87.35
C SER A 41 -27.56 -44.46 -86.52
N VAL A 42 -27.43 -44.37 -85.18
CA VAL A 42 -27.98 -45.36 -84.24
C VAL A 42 -29.51 -45.31 -84.24
N GLU A 43 -30.11 -44.11 -84.29
CA GLU A 43 -31.56 -43.98 -84.40
C GLU A 43 -32.11 -44.57 -85.70
N LEU A 44 -31.44 -44.33 -86.83
CA LEU A 44 -31.85 -44.88 -88.13
C LEU A 44 -31.73 -46.41 -88.17
N THR A 45 -30.70 -46.99 -87.57
CA THR A 45 -30.57 -48.46 -87.47
C THR A 45 -31.67 -49.04 -86.59
N LYS A 46 -31.98 -48.40 -85.45
CA LYS A 46 -33.09 -48.79 -84.56
C LYS A 46 -34.45 -48.71 -85.25
N LEU A 47 -34.72 -47.64 -86.02
CA LEU A 47 -35.95 -47.49 -86.79
C LEU A 47 -36.09 -48.55 -87.88
N ASN A 48 -35.02 -48.87 -88.60
CA ASN A 48 -35.03 -49.93 -89.61
C ASN A 48 -35.29 -51.32 -89.00
N ALA A 49 -34.74 -51.60 -87.82
CA ALA A 49 -35.05 -52.84 -87.09
C ALA A 49 -36.55 -52.91 -86.74
N ALA A 50 -37.12 -51.84 -86.18
CA ALA A 50 -38.54 -51.78 -85.82
C ALA A 50 -39.47 -51.96 -87.05
N LEU A 51 -39.12 -51.40 -88.21
CA LEU A 51 -39.88 -51.62 -89.44
C LEU A 51 -39.86 -53.08 -89.92
N THR A 52 -38.74 -53.77 -89.69
CA THR A 52 -38.59 -55.19 -90.06
C THR A 52 -39.46 -56.07 -89.15
N ASP A 53 -39.47 -55.79 -87.85
CA ASP A 53 -40.31 -56.49 -86.88
C ASP A 53 -41.81 -56.30 -87.17
N LEU A 54 -42.23 -55.07 -87.46
CA LEU A 54 -43.64 -54.78 -87.77
C LEU A 54 -44.12 -55.50 -89.03
N ARG A 55 -43.27 -55.60 -90.06
CA ARG A 55 -43.55 -56.39 -91.26
C ARG A 55 -43.68 -57.88 -90.94
N GLY A 56 -42.86 -58.40 -90.02
CA GLY A 56 -42.98 -59.77 -89.51
C GLY A 56 -44.31 -60.02 -88.83
N GLN A 57 -44.76 -59.11 -87.97
CA GLN A 57 -46.05 -59.20 -87.27
C GLN A 57 -47.25 -59.17 -88.22
N LEU A 58 -47.25 -58.29 -89.22
CA LEU A 58 -48.30 -58.26 -90.25
C LEU A 58 -48.36 -59.58 -91.05
N GLY A 59 -47.19 -60.14 -91.38
CA GLY A 59 -47.09 -61.45 -92.02
C GLY A 59 -47.70 -62.57 -91.16
N GLN A 60 -47.47 -62.57 -89.85
CA GLN A 60 -48.06 -63.54 -88.93
C GLN A 60 -49.58 -63.36 -88.79
N GLN A 61 -50.06 -62.13 -88.61
CA GLN A 61 -51.50 -61.86 -88.49
C GLN A 61 -52.28 -62.29 -89.74
N SER A 62 -51.74 -62.06 -90.93
CA SER A 62 -52.40 -62.50 -92.17
C SER A 62 -52.54 -64.02 -92.27
N ARG A 63 -51.55 -64.78 -91.78
CA ARG A 63 -51.62 -66.26 -91.72
C ARG A 63 -52.70 -66.72 -90.74
N VAL A 64 -52.74 -66.14 -89.54
CA VAL A 64 -53.77 -66.46 -88.53
C VAL A 64 -55.17 -66.19 -89.08
N MET A 65 -55.37 -65.07 -89.78
CA MET A 65 -56.67 -64.74 -90.38
C MET A 65 -57.07 -65.73 -91.50
N ALA A 66 -56.12 -66.22 -92.29
CA ALA A 66 -56.37 -67.23 -93.31
C ALA A 66 -56.77 -68.58 -92.69
N ASP A 67 -56.10 -68.99 -91.61
CA ASP A 67 -56.39 -70.23 -90.89
C ASP A 67 -57.77 -70.17 -90.21
N LEU A 68 -58.12 -69.04 -89.57
CA LEU A 68 -59.43 -68.85 -88.95
C LEU A 68 -60.57 -68.97 -89.96
N LYS A 69 -60.41 -68.36 -91.14
CA LYS A 69 -61.43 -68.39 -92.20
C LYS A 69 -61.67 -69.81 -92.72
N LYS A 70 -60.63 -70.65 -92.78
CA LYS A 70 -60.74 -72.05 -93.23
C LYS A 70 -61.54 -72.92 -92.26
N ASN A 71 -61.48 -72.61 -90.96
CA ASN A 71 -62.09 -73.45 -89.91
C ASN A 71 -63.52 -73.03 -89.52
N SER A 72 -64.09 -72.01 -90.16
CA SER A 72 -65.36 -71.37 -89.77
C SER A 72 -66.62 -71.84 -90.54
N SER A 73 -66.60 -72.97 -91.25
CA SER A 73 -67.81 -73.47 -91.93
C SER A 73 -68.86 -73.98 -90.90
N PRO A 74 -70.12 -73.51 -90.93
CA PRO A 74 -71.10 -73.82 -89.89
C PRO A 74 -71.76 -75.20 -90.07
N SER A 75 -71.88 -75.99 -89.00
CA SER A 75 -72.76 -77.18 -88.92
C SER A 75 -74.16 -76.81 -88.38
N PRO A 76 -75.24 -77.49 -88.82
CA PRO A 76 -76.62 -77.06 -88.53
C PRO A 76 -77.18 -77.54 -87.17
N SER A 77 -77.88 -76.60 -86.51
CA SER A 77 -78.87 -76.67 -85.41
C SER A 77 -78.69 -77.68 -84.26
N GLN A 78 -78.13 -77.20 -83.14
CA GLN A 78 -78.37 -77.78 -81.82
C GLN A 78 -79.84 -77.57 -81.41
N THR A 79 -80.52 -78.60 -80.90
CA THR A 79 -81.91 -78.56 -80.42
C THR A 79 -82.03 -77.86 -79.06
N PHE A 80 -83.16 -77.19 -78.77
CA PHE A 80 -83.35 -76.41 -77.53
C PHE A 80 -83.27 -77.25 -76.22
N SER A 81 -83.52 -78.56 -76.28
CA SER A 81 -83.37 -79.47 -75.14
C SER A 81 -81.90 -79.71 -74.78
N ASP A 82 -81.05 -79.99 -75.78
CA ASP A 82 -79.61 -80.18 -75.58
C ASP A 82 -78.94 -78.89 -75.12
N LEU A 83 -79.47 -77.74 -75.57
CA LEU A 83 -79.07 -76.43 -75.09
C LEU A 83 -79.42 -76.24 -73.61
N GLY A 84 -80.59 -76.67 -73.15
CA GLY A 84 -81.00 -76.58 -71.74
C GLY A 84 -80.12 -77.42 -70.81
N GLU A 85 -79.82 -78.66 -71.19
CA GLU A 85 -78.93 -79.54 -70.42
C GLU A 85 -77.49 -79.00 -70.39
N ARG A 86 -77.00 -78.50 -71.53
CA ARG A 86 -75.69 -77.85 -71.62
C ARG A 86 -75.63 -76.55 -70.80
N ILE A 87 -76.68 -75.74 -70.78
CA ILE A 87 -76.75 -74.52 -69.95
C ILE A 87 -76.73 -74.90 -68.46
N ALA A 88 -77.48 -75.92 -68.04
CA ALA A 88 -77.45 -76.39 -66.65
C ALA A 88 -76.04 -76.87 -66.24
N GLN A 89 -75.37 -77.64 -67.10
CA GLN A 89 -73.98 -78.06 -66.88
C GLN A 89 -73.01 -76.86 -66.81
N ILE A 90 -73.14 -75.88 -67.71
CA ILE A 90 -72.34 -74.65 -67.69
C ILE A 90 -72.58 -73.87 -66.39
N LEU A 91 -73.83 -73.76 -65.93
CA LEU A 91 -74.14 -73.07 -64.68
C LEU A 91 -73.57 -73.80 -63.47
N THR A 92 -73.63 -75.14 -63.43
CA THR A 92 -72.99 -75.91 -62.34
C THR A 92 -71.47 -75.80 -62.36
N LEU A 93 -70.85 -75.82 -63.55
CA LEU A 93 -69.41 -75.63 -63.70
C LEU A 93 -69.00 -74.22 -63.29
N ALA A 94 -69.77 -73.21 -63.69
CA ALA A 94 -69.54 -71.82 -63.33
C ALA A 94 -69.69 -71.59 -61.82
N ASP A 95 -70.66 -72.23 -61.16
CA ASP A 95 -70.82 -72.13 -59.70
C ASP A 95 -69.68 -72.83 -58.95
N GLN A 96 -69.24 -74.01 -59.43
CA GLN A 96 -68.05 -74.69 -58.92
C GLN A 96 -66.80 -73.84 -59.10
N GLU A 97 -66.56 -73.31 -60.29
CA GLU A 97 -65.41 -72.46 -60.61
C GLU A 97 -65.45 -71.14 -59.80
N ALA A 98 -66.64 -70.55 -59.60
CA ALA A 98 -66.81 -69.40 -58.72
C ALA A 98 -66.53 -69.76 -57.24
N GLY A 99 -66.94 -70.94 -56.79
CA GLY A 99 -66.60 -71.47 -55.47
C GLY A 99 -65.10 -71.65 -55.27
N GLU A 100 -64.42 -72.25 -56.24
CA GLU A 100 -62.97 -72.42 -56.24
C GLU A 100 -62.24 -71.07 -56.28
N MET A 101 -62.68 -70.12 -57.12
CA MET A 101 -62.11 -68.77 -57.16
C MET A 101 -62.25 -68.06 -55.82
N ARG A 102 -63.42 -68.14 -55.16
CA ARG A 102 -63.61 -67.57 -53.81
C ARG A 102 -62.71 -68.26 -52.78
N SER A 103 -62.59 -69.58 -52.83
CA SER A 103 -61.70 -70.32 -51.92
C SER A 103 -60.23 -69.96 -52.11
N ARG A 104 -59.77 -69.82 -53.37
CA ARG A 104 -58.38 -69.39 -53.65
C ARG A 104 -58.16 -67.95 -53.21
N ALA A 105 -59.06 -67.04 -53.56
CA ALA A 105 -58.94 -65.63 -53.17
C ALA A 105 -58.94 -65.42 -51.65
N THR A 106 -59.73 -66.21 -50.90
CA THR A 106 -59.72 -66.16 -49.42
C THR A 106 -58.44 -66.73 -48.85
N SER A 107 -57.94 -67.88 -49.35
CA SER A 107 -56.64 -68.44 -48.95
C SER A 107 -55.49 -67.47 -49.22
N GLU A 108 -55.43 -66.87 -50.41
CA GLU A 108 -54.41 -65.88 -50.76
C GLU A 108 -54.48 -64.63 -49.88
N ALA A 109 -55.70 -64.14 -49.59
CA ALA A 109 -55.89 -63.01 -48.69
C ALA A 109 -55.40 -63.33 -47.26
N ASP A 110 -55.66 -64.53 -46.76
CA ASP A 110 -55.22 -64.96 -45.44
C ASP A 110 -53.69 -65.17 -45.39
N GLU A 111 -53.08 -65.71 -46.43
CA GLU A 111 -51.61 -65.79 -46.55
C GLU A 111 -50.96 -64.40 -46.57
N ILE A 112 -51.55 -63.44 -47.31
CA ILE A 112 -51.06 -62.06 -47.34
C ILE A 112 -51.18 -61.43 -45.94
N ARG A 113 -52.30 -61.63 -45.25
CA ARG A 113 -52.49 -61.14 -43.88
C ARG A 113 -51.50 -61.77 -42.91
N GLU A 114 -51.28 -63.08 -42.97
CA GLU A 114 -50.33 -63.75 -42.10
C GLU A 114 -48.90 -63.26 -42.33
N ARG A 115 -48.50 -63.11 -43.60
CA ARG A 115 -47.19 -62.56 -43.96
C ARG A 115 -47.01 -61.13 -43.49
N ALA A 116 -48.02 -60.28 -43.65
CA ALA A 116 -48.01 -58.89 -43.17
C ALA A 116 -47.92 -58.83 -41.65
N ASN A 117 -48.70 -59.66 -40.94
CA ASN A 117 -48.67 -59.74 -39.48
C ASN A 117 -47.31 -60.22 -38.96
N ARG A 118 -46.71 -61.22 -39.61
CA ARG A 118 -45.38 -61.73 -39.25
C ARG A 118 -44.31 -60.65 -39.44
N SER A 119 -44.30 -59.99 -40.60
CA SER A 119 -43.37 -58.88 -40.87
C SER A 119 -43.56 -57.71 -39.89
N ALA A 120 -44.80 -57.36 -39.57
CA ALA A 120 -45.09 -56.33 -38.57
C ALA A 120 -44.62 -56.72 -37.17
N ALA A 121 -44.75 -57.99 -36.77
CA ALA A 121 -44.27 -58.51 -35.50
C ALA A 121 -42.73 -58.49 -35.42
N GLU A 122 -42.05 -58.92 -36.49
CA GLU A 122 -40.59 -58.86 -36.61
C GLU A 122 -40.07 -57.42 -36.54
N LEU A 123 -40.72 -56.49 -37.26
CA LEU A 123 -40.36 -55.07 -37.21
C LEU A 123 -40.58 -54.48 -35.81
N LYS A 124 -41.68 -54.82 -35.14
CA LYS A 124 -41.92 -54.39 -33.75
C LYS A 124 -40.87 -54.94 -32.79
N ALA A 125 -40.51 -56.22 -32.90
CA ALA A 125 -39.49 -56.82 -32.05
C ALA A 125 -38.11 -56.19 -32.27
N THR A 126 -37.69 -56.02 -33.53
CA THR A 126 -36.41 -55.39 -33.87
C THR A 126 -36.34 -53.93 -33.43
N THR A 127 -37.39 -53.14 -33.65
CA THR A 127 -37.43 -51.74 -33.20
C THR A 127 -37.47 -51.62 -31.67
N ALA A 128 -38.18 -52.51 -30.98
CA ALA A 128 -38.16 -52.55 -29.51
C ALA A 128 -36.75 -52.85 -28.98
N THR A 129 -36.08 -53.89 -29.49
CA THR A 129 -34.70 -54.22 -29.07
C THR A 129 -33.72 -53.11 -29.39
N TYR A 130 -33.83 -52.44 -30.54
CA TYR A 130 -33.00 -51.30 -30.87
C TYR A 130 -33.25 -50.11 -29.93
N GLY A 131 -34.52 -49.85 -29.59
CA GLY A 131 -34.89 -48.81 -28.63
C GLY A 131 -34.34 -49.08 -27.23
N GLU A 132 -34.39 -50.33 -26.76
CA GLU A 132 -33.80 -50.76 -25.49
C GLU A 132 -32.28 -50.63 -25.50
N GLN A 133 -31.61 -51.05 -26.57
CA GLN A 133 -30.15 -50.89 -26.70
C GLN A 133 -29.73 -49.43 -26.77
N ALA A 134 -30.48 -48.58 -27.48
CA ALA A 134 -30.21 -47.15 -27.55
C ALA A 134 -30.37 -46.49 -26.17
N ARG A 135 -31.40 -46.86 -25.40
CA ARG A 135 -31.59 -46.39 -24.01
C ARG A 135 -30.46 -46.86 -23.11
N ALA A 136 -30.12 -48.15 -23.13
CA ALA A 136 -29.03 -48.69 -22.31
C ALA A 136 -27.68 -47.99 -22.60
N ARG A 137 -27.37 -47.72 -23.87
CA ARG A 137 -26.15 -46.96 -24.25
C ARG A 137 -26.19 -45.52 -23.74
N ALA A 138 -27.33 -44.84 -23.89
CA ALA A 138 -27.49 -43.48 -23.38
C ALA A 138 -27.37 -43.42 -21.85
N ASP A 139 -27.92 -44.40 -21.14
CA ASP A 139 -27.82 -44.50 -19.68
C ASP A 139 -26.38 -44.75 -19.23
N GLU A 140 -25.66 -45.65 -19.91
CA GLU A 140 -24.23 -45.89 -19.65
C GLU A 140 -23.38 -44.64 -19.88
N GLU A 141 -23.62 -43.93 -20.98
CA GLU A 141 -22.93 -42.67 -21.31
C GLU A 141 -23.24 -41.59 -20.28
N ALA A 142 -24.51 -41.43 -19.89
CA ALA A 142 -24.92 -40.49 -18.85
C ALA A 142 -24.20 -40.78 -17.51
N VAL A 143 -24.16 -42.05 -17.09
CA VAL A 143 -23.44 -42.45 -15.87
C VAL A 143 -21.94 -42.15 -16.00
N ARG A 144 -21.32 -42.41 -17.15
CA ARG A 144 -19.89 -42.09 -17.38
C ARG A 144 -19.63 -40.60 -17.31
N ILE A 145 -20.47 -39.78 -17.95
CA ILE A 145 -20.34 -38.31 -17.96
C ILE A 145 -20.51 -37.77 -16.54
N ILE A 146 -21.52 -38.22 -15.79
CA ILE A 146 -21.74 -37.79 -14.41
C ILE A 146 -20.55 -38.20 -13.52
N ALA A 147 -20.06 -39.44 -13.67
CA ALA A 147 -18.90 -39.91 -12.91
C ALA A 147 -17.62 -39.12 -13.25
N GLN A 148 -17.43 -38.75 -14.51
CA GLN A 148 -16.33 -37.89 -14.93
C GLN A 148 -16.46 -36.48 -14.35
N ALA A 149 -17.61 -35.84 -14.50
CA ALA A 149 -17.88 -34.50 -13.97
C ALA A 149 -17.69 -34.45 -12.44
N ASN A 150 -18.13 -35.49 -11.72
CA ASN A 150 -17.92 -35.58 -10.28
C ASN A 150 -16.43 -35.71 -9.90
N ARG A 151 -15.64 -36.47 -10.67
CA ARG A 151 -14.18 -36.57 -10.44
C ARG A 151 -13.47 -35.25 -10.71
N GLU A 152 -13.85 -34.55 -11.77
CA GLU A 152 -13.31 -33.23 -12.11
C GLU A 152 -13.68 -32.20 -11.04
N ALA A 153 -14.94 -32.17 -10.60
CA ALA A 153 -15.38 -31.30 -9.50
C ALA A 153 -14.62 -31.59 -8.19
N GLN A 154 -14.44 -32.87 -7.83
CA GLN A 154 -13.64 -33.25 -6.66
C GLN A 154 -12.16 -32.84 -6.79
N ALA A 155 -11.58 -32.94 -7.99
CA ALA A 155 -10.21 -32.51 -8.24
C ALA A 155 -10.08 -30.99 -8.06
N ILE A 156 -11.02 -30.20 -8.61
CA ILE A 156 -11.05 -28.74 -8.43
C ILE A 156 -11.19 -28.37 -6.95
N VAL A 157 -12.07 -29.04 -6.21
CA VAL A 157 -12.24 -28.79 -4.77
C VAL A 157 -10.97 -29.12 -4.00
N ALA A 158 -10.32 -30.25 -4.30
CA ALA A 158 -9.07 -30.65 -3.64
C ALA A 158 -7.92 -29.67 -3.95
N GLU A 159 -7.84 -29.17 -5.18
CA GLU A 159 -6.86 -28.15 -5.59
C GLU A 159 -7.13 -26.81 -4.89
N ALA A 160 -8.39 -26.35 -4.85
CA ALA A 160 -8.74 -25.13 -4.12
C ALA A 160 -8.42 -25.25 -2.62
N GLN A 161 -8.66 -26.41 -2.01
CA GLN A 161 -8.31 -26.67 -0.62
C GLN A 161 -6.80 -26.67 -0.39
N SER A 162 -6.00 -27.22 -1.32
CA SER A 162 -4.54 -27.22 -1.18
C SER A 162 -3.95 -25.81 -1.33
N VAL A 163 -4.44 -25.02 -2.30
CA VAL A 163 -4.03 -23.63 -2.51
C VAL A 163 -4.40 -22.77 -1.30
N THR A 164 -5.62 -22.87 -0.79
CA THR A 164 -6.04 -22.11 0.40
C THR A 164 -5.28 -22.53 1.66
N ALA A 165 -4.93 -23.81 1.81
CA ALA A 165 -4.07 -24.26 2.90
C ALA A 165 -2.64 -23.70 2.78
N ALA A 166 -2.06 -23.68 1.57
CA ALA A 166 -0.75 -23.09 1.31
C ALA A 166 -0.75 -21.58 1.63
N GLN A 167 -1.75 -20.84 1.14
CA GLN A 167 -1.89 -19.40 1.43
C GLN A 167 -2.05 -19.12 2.93
N ARG A 168 -2.82 -19.95 3.66
CA ARG A 168 -2.92 -19.82 5.12
C ARG A 168 -1.60 -20.08 5.82
N GLN A 169 -0.83 -21.06 5.35
CA GLN A 169 0.48 -21.36 5.92
C GLN A 169 1.48 -20.23 5.65
N GLU A 170 1.48 -19.66 4.44
CA GLU A 170 2.29 -18.50 4.07
C GLU A 170 1.93 -17.28 4.92
N ALA A 171 0.63 -16.95 5.01
CA ALA A 171 0.15 -15.85 5.85
C ALA A 171 0.50 -16.05 7.34
N ALA A 172 0.40 -17.29 7.85
CA ALA A 172 0.81 -17.60 9.22
C ALA A 172 2.32 -17.42 9.42
N ALA A 173 3.15 -17.87 8.47
CA ALA A 173 4.59 -17.70 8.52
C ALA A 173 4.99 -16.22 8.47
N GLU A 174 4.36 -15.42 7.63
CA GLU A 174 4.55 -13.97 7.57
C GLU A 174 4.15 -13.29 8.89
N PHE A 175 2.99 -13.66 9.45
CA PHE A 175 2.54 -13.13 10.73
C PHE A 175 3.50 -13.48 11.87
N GLU A 176 4.00 -14.71 11.93
CA GLU A 176 5.00 -15.12 12.92
C GLU A 176 6.33 -14.36 12.73
N ALA A 177 6.77 -14.16 11.49
CA ALA A 177 7.96 -13.37 11.18
C ALA A 177 7.79 -11.91 11.62
N HIS A 178 6.63 -11.30 11.37
CA HIS A 178 6.30 -9.96 11.85
C HIS A 178 6.26 -9.88 13.38
N ARG A 179 5.68 -10.88 14.05
CA ARG A 179 5.65 -10.95 15.51
C ARG A 179 7.05 -11.05 16.11
N LEU A 180 7.90 -11.90 15.53
CA LEU A 180 9.30 -12.02 15.94
C LEU A 180 10.04 -10.69 15.72
N LYS A 181 9.91 -10.08 14.55
CA LYS A 181 10.54 -8.79 14.24
C LYS A 181 10.09 -7.67 15.17
N ALA A 182 8.81 -7.63 15.53
CA ALA A 182 8.29 -6.68 16.51
C ALA A 182 8.88 -6.94 17.90
N SER A 183 8.91 -8.20 18.34
CA SER A 183 9.52 -8.59 19.63
C SER A 183 11.01 -8.26 19.71
N THR A 184 11.77 -8.50 18.64
CA THR A 184 13.20 -8.17 18.59
C THR A 184 13.40 -6.67 18.60
N ALA A 185 12.60 -5.91 17.84
CA ALA A 185 12.66 -4.45 17.85
C ALA A 185 12.34 -3.88 19.24
N SER A 186 11.34 -4.41 19.95
CA SER A 186 11.03 -4.00 21.32
C SER A 186 12.18 -4.31 22.28
N ALA A 187 12.78 -5.50 22.22
CA ALA A 187 13.93 -5.86 23.05
C ALA A 187 15.14 -4.96 22.76
N GLU A 188 15.41 -4.65 21.49
CA GLU A 188 16.47 -3.71 21.11
C GLU A 188 16.21 -2.30 21.64
N LEU A 189 14.96 -1.83 21.64
CA LEU A 189 14.60 -0.53 22.20
C LEU A 189 14.80 -0.51 23.72
N GLU A 190 14.42 -1.57 24.43
CA GLU A 190 14.66 -1.70 25.88
C GLU A 190 16.16 -1.65 26.19
N VAL A 191 16.99 -2.38 25.44
CA VAL A 191 18.45 -2.36 25.60
C VAL A 191 19.01 -0.96 25.33
N LYS A 192 18.58 -0.29 24.25
CA LYS A 192 19.02 1.08 23.93
C LYS A 192 18.60 2.08 25.00
N LEU A 193 17.40 1.95 25.55
CA LEU A 193 16.92 2.81 26.64
C LEU A 193 17.67 2.55 27.94
N ALA A 194 17.96 1.29 28.28
CA ALA A 194 18.77 0.93 29.43
C ALA A 194 20.20 1.50 29.31
N ALA A 195 20.84 1.32 28.16
CA ALA A 195 22.17 1.87 27.89
C ALA A 195 22.19 3.42 27.99
N ARG A 196 21.14 4.09 27.48
CA ARG A 196 21.01 5.55 27.60
C ARG A 196 20.79 6.02 29.03
N ARG A 197 20.07 5.24 29.85
CA ARG A 197 19.90 5.53 31.28
C ARG A 197 21.22 5.36 32.01
N GLU A 198 21.92 4.25 31.80
CA GLU A 198 23.24 4.00 32.41
C GLU A 198 24.26 5.07 32.01
N SER A 199 24.30 5.50 30.74
CA SER A 199 25.16 6.60 30.33
C SER A 199 24.80 7.93 30.98
N ALA A 200 23.49 8.24 31.10
CA ALA A 200 23.03 9.45 31.76
C ALA A 200 23.38 9.44 33.26
N ASP A 201 23.14 8.31 33.94
CA ASP A 201 23.48 8.12 35.36
C ASP A 201 25.00 8.28 35.58
N ALA A 202 25.82 7.66 34.72
CA ALA A 202 27.27 7.82 34.77
C ALA A 202 27.72 9.28 34.54
N GLU A 203 27.10 10.00 33.60
CA GLU A 203 27.38 11.43 33.38
C GLU A 203 26.97 12.28 34.58
N PHE A 204 25.81 12.01 35.19
CA PHE A 204 25.35 12.72 36.40
C PHE A 204 26.27 12.45 37.58
N GLU A 205 26.70 11.21 37.79
CA GLU A 205 27.65 10.85 38.84
C GLU A 205 29.01 11.51 38.62
N ALA A 206 29.51 11.52 37.38
CA ALA A 206 30.76 12.21 37.04
C ALA A 206 30.67 13.72 37.31
N ARG A 207 29.57 14.38 36.92
CA ARG A 207 29.33 15.80 37.22
C ARG A 207 29.22 16.05 38.73
N ARG A 208 28.54 15.17 39.48
CA ARG A 208 28.44 15.27 40.94
C ARG A 208 29.82 15.15 41.59
N GLN A 209 30.63 14.16 41.20
CA GLN A 209 31.99 13.99 41.70
C GLN A 209 32.88 15.20 41.38
N GLN A 210 32.76 15.78 40.18
CA GLN A 210 33.47 17.01 39.83
C GLN A 210 33.06 18.19 40.70
N GLN A 211 31.76 18.35 40.97
CA GLN A 211 31.25 19.40 41.87
C GLN A 211 31.69 19.20 43.31
N GLU A 212 31.61 17.97 43.84
CA GLU A 212 32.10 17.62 45.18
C GLU A 212 33.60 17.87 45.31
N ALA A 213 34.39 17.51 44.30
CA ALA A 213 35.83 17.78 44.27
C ALA A 213 36.13 19.30 44.25
N ALA A 214 35.42 20.07 43.43
CA ALA A 214 35.57 21.52 43.38
C ALA A 214 35.17 22.21 44.71
N LEU A 215 34.11 21.73 45.36
CA LEU A 215 33.69 22.18 46.69
C LEU A 215 34.74 21.83 47.74
N SER A 216 35.23 20.59 47.78
CA SER A 216 36.28 20.17 48.70
C SER A 216 37.57 20.96 48.50
N GLU A 217 37.94 21.28 47.25
CA GLU A 217 39.10 22.12 46.96
C GLU A 217 38.87 23.55 47.48
N SER A 218 37.70 24.14 47.22
CA SER A 218 37.32 25.46 47.74
C SER A 218 37.34 25.51 49.27
N GLU A 219 36.75 24.52 49.94
CA GLU A 219 36.78 24.38 51.40
C GLU A 219 38.21 24.28 51.93
N SER A 220 39.08 23.51 51.27
CA SER A 220 40.48 23.39 51.66
C SER A 220 41.23 24.73 51.53
N ARG A 221 40.97 25.49 50.45
CA ARG A 221 41.55 26.84 50.24
C ARG A 221 41.04 27.83 51.29
N LEU A 222 39.75 27.79 51.62
CA LEU A 222 39.17 28.60 52.70
C LEU A 222 39.81 28.28 54.05
N ARG A 223 39.96 26.99 54.41
CA ARG A 223 40.65 26.57 55.64
C ARG A 223 42.10 27.05 55.68
N GLN A 224 42.84 26.93 54.58
CA GLN A 224 44.21 27.43 54.51
C GLN A 224 44.28 28.95 54.65
N LEU A 225 43.35 29.69 54.04
CA LEU A 225 43.28 31.14 54.17
C LEU A 225 42.91 31.57 55.59
N THR A 226 41.97 30.88 56.24
CA THR A 226 41.60 31.17 57.63
C THR A 226 42.73 30.86 58.59
N GLU A 227 43.43 29.72 58.44
CA GLU A 227 44.60 29.37 59.26
C GLU A 227 45.73 30.40 59.09
N ARG A 228 45.99 30.86 57.86
CA ARG A 228 46.96 31.94 57.60
C ARG A 228 46.52 33.27 58.23
N ALA A 229 45.26 33.65 58.06
CA ALA A 229 44.73 34.88 58.66
C ALA A 229 44.76 34.84 60.20
N GLU A 230 44.46 33.69 60.81
CA GLU A 230 44.58 33.47 62.25
C GLU A 230 46.04 33.55 62.71
N HIS A 231 46.95 32.91 61.98
CA HIS A 231 48.39 32.98 62.26
C HIS A 231 48.91 34.43 62.17
N ASP A 232 48.60 35.14 61.08
CA ASP A 232 48.97 36.54 60.89
C ASP A 232 48.37 37.42 62.00
N ALA A 233 47.11 37.20 62.37
CA ALA A 233 46.48 37.92 63.47
C ALA A 233 47.16 37.63 64.82
N HIS A 234 47.55 36.38 65.08
CA HIS A 234 48.32 36.00 66.26
C HIS A 234 49.71 36.64 66.27
N GLU A 235 50.44 36.63 65.14
CA GLU A 235 51.73 37.30 65.03
C GLU A 235 51.61 38.81 65.26
N MET A 236 50.61 39.45 64.64
CA MET A 236 50.38 40.89 64.80
C MET A 236 50.00 41.26 66.22
N ARG A 237 49.18 40.45 66.91
CA ARG A 237 48.89 40.61 68.34
C ARG A 237 50.15 40.46 69.18
N ALA A 238 50.96 39.42 68.96
CA ALA A 238 52.21 39.20 69.69
C ALA A 238 53.27 40.30 69.41
N ARG A 239 53.28 40.89 68.20
CA ARG A 239 54.12 42.07 67.88
C ARG A 239 53.62 43.31 68.60
N ALA A 240 52.31 43.55 68.62
CA ALA A 240 51.70 44.66 69.34
C ALA A 240 51.94 44.56 70.86
N GLU A 241 51.80 43.37 71.45
CA GLU A 241 52.11 43.11 72.85
C GLU A 241 53.58 43.39 73.17
N ARG A 242 54.52 42.88 72.36
CA ARG A 242 55.96 43.18 72.52
C ARG A 242 56.29 44.66 72.39
N LEU A 243 55.61 45.39 71.50
CA LEU A 243 55.80 46.83 71.33
C LEU A 243 55.21 47.62 72.51
N LEU A 244 54.07 47.18 73.05
CA LEU A 244 53.50 47.75 74.27
C LEU A 244 54.39 47.49 75.49
N GLU A 245 54.91 46.27 75.64
CA GLU A 245 55.84 45.91 76.72
C GLU A 245 57.15 46.69 76.61
N SER A 246 57.73 46.83 75.41
CA SER A 246 58.93 47.63 75.21
C SER A 246 58.67 49.10 75.49
N ALA A 247 57.56 49.67 75.01
CA ALA A 247 57.16 51.05 75.30
C ALA A 247 56.92 51.28 76.80
N GLN A 248 56.32 50.32 77.50
CA GLN A 248 56.15 50.35 78.96
C GLN A 248 57.50 50.31 79.67
N SER A 249 58.41 49.40 79.29
CA SER A 249 59.76 49.34 79.88
C SER A 249 60.56 50.62 79.63
N GLN A 250 60.45 51.22 78.44
CA GLN A 250 61.09 52.50 78.11
C GLN A 250 60.47 53.64 78.92
N ALA A 251 59.15 53.65 79.08
CA ALA A 251 58.47 54.63 79.92
C ALA A 251 58.90 54.49 81.39
N ASP A 252 58.95 53.27 81.93
CA ASP A 252 59.43 53.00 83.28
C ASP A 252 60.90 53.40 83.47
N GLN A 253 61.74 53.14 82.47
CA GLN A 253 63.14 53.56 82.46
C GLN A 253 63.27 55.09 82.44
N ILE A 254 62.56 55.79 81.55
CA ILE A 254 62.56 57.27 81.50
C ILE A 254 62.06 57.84 82.83
N VAL A 255 61.00 57.27 83.41
CA VAL A 255 60.46 57.71 84.71
C VAL A 255 61.48 57.46 85.83
N SER A 256 62.19 56.33 85.83
CA SER A 256 63.24 56.04 86.81
C SER A 256 64.43 57.00 86.66
N GLU A 257 64.93 57.17 85.44
CA GLU A 257 66.03 58.10 85.14
C GLU A 257 65.65 59.54 85.51
N ALA A 258 64.41 59.96 85.24
CA ALA A 258 63.89 61.26 85.66
C ALA A 258 63.79 61.39 87.18
N ARG A 259 63.39 60.32 87.91
CA ARG A 259 63.40 60.30 89.38
C ARG A 259 64.81 60.36 89.95
N ASP A 260 65.76 59.65 89.37
CA ASP A 260 67.17 59.67 89.77
C ASP A 260 67.80 61.04 89.48
N HIS A 261 67.50 61.63 88.33
CA HIS A 261 67.92 62.99 88.00
C HIS A 261 67.28 64.02 88.94
N ALA A 262 65.98 63.90 89.23
CA ALA A 262 65.31 64.76 90.20
C ALA A 262 65.88 64.61 91.62
N SER A 263 66.27 63.41 92.03
CA SER A 263 66.90 63.15 93.33
C SER A 263 68.31 63.71 93.38
N ARG A 264 69.12 63.52 92.33
CA ARG A 264 70.44 64.16 92.19
C ARG A 264 70.35 65.67 92.17
N LEU A 265 69.42 66.24 91.41
CA LEU A 265 69.20 67.69 91.36
C LEU A 265 68.74 68.22 92.72
N ARG A 266 67.92 67.47 93.48
CA ARG A 266 67.58 67.82 94.86
C ARG A 266 68.79 67.78 95.78
N GLU A 267 69.62 66.73 95.71
CA GLU A 267 70.85 66.65 96.51
C GLU A 267 71.85 67.76 96.13
N GLU A 268 72.00 68.06 94.85
CA GLU A 268 72.82 69.17 94.36
C GLU A 268 72.24 70.51 94.83
N SER A 269 70.93 70.72 94.72
CA SER A 269 70.25 71.91 95.24
C SER A 269 70.37 72.03 96.76
N ASP A 270 70.30 70.91 97.49
CA ASP A 270 70.47 70.86 98.94
C ASP A 270 71.93 71.11 99.34
N ARG A 271 72.90 70.61 98.56
CA ARG A 271 74.33 70.93 98.72
C ARG A 271 74.60 72.39 98.40
N GLU A 272 74.00 72.93 97.35
CA GLU A 272 74.09 74.35 96.99
C GLU A 272 73.42 75.21 98.06
N LEU A 273 72.26 74.82 98.59
CA LEU A 273 71.62 75.47 99.73
C LEU A 273 72.48 75.39 100.98
N ALA A 274 73.08 74.26 101.28
CA ALA A 274 73.99 74.09 102.41
C ALA A 274 75.27 74.92 102.23
N ALA A 275 75.83 74.96 101.02
CA ALA A 275 76.98 75.79 100.67
C ALA A 275 76.63 77.29 100.75
N ALA A 276 75.47 77.70 100.25
CA ALA A 276 74.97 79.07 100.35
C ALA A 276 74.67 79.46 101.79
N THR A 277 74.14 78.52 102.60
CA THR A 277 73.91 78.73 104.04
C THR A 277 75.24 78.82 104.79
N ALA A 278 76.21 77.95 104.48
CA ALA A 278 77.56 78.03 105.04
C ALA A 278 78.28 79.32 104.60
N GLN A 279 78.08 79.77 103.36
CA GLN A 279 78.62 81.03 102.87
C GLN A 279 77.96 82.22 103.60
N ARG A 280 76.63 82.20 103.79
CA ARG A 280 75.89 83.16 104.61
C ARG A 280 76.37 83.16 106.06
N ASP A 281 76.58 81.99 106.65
CA ASP A 281 77.05 81.84 108.02
C ASP A 281 78.51 82.28 108.15
N SER A 282 79.35 82.05 107.12
CA SER A 282 80.71 82.58 107.06
C SER A 282 80.72 84.10 106.91
N ILE A 283 79.82 84.68 106.12
CA ILE A 283 79.64 86.14 105.99
C ILE A 283 79.13 86.70 107.33
N THR A 284 78.22 86.00 108.01
CA THR A 284 77.71 86.39 109.33
C THR A 284 78.81 86.30 110.40
N ALA A 285 79.67 85.28 110.34
CA ALA A 285 80.84 85.13 111.22
C ALA A 285 81.92 86.19 110.90
N GLN A 286 82.14 86.53 109.63
CA GLN A 286 83.04 87.59 109.20
C GLN A 286 82.51 88.97 109.62
N LEU A 287 81.19 89.20 109.59
CA LEU A 287 80.56 90.40 110.14
C LEU A 287 80.62 90.44 111.68
N GLY A 288 80.58 89.28 112.36
CA GLY A 288 80.82 89.17 113.80
C GLY A 288 82.25 89.52 114.20
N ASN A 289 83.23 89.07 113.43
CA ASN A 289 84.65 89.35 113.68
C ASN A 289 85.02 90.82 113.33
N VAL A 290 84.40 91.40 112.31
CA VAL A 290 84.50 92.84 112.02
C VAL A 290 83.78 93.67 113.10
N ARG A 291 82.66 93.21 113.68
CA ARG A 291 82.04 93.84 114.87
C ARG A 291 82.95 93.85 116.11
N GLN A 292 83.74 92.79 116.31
CA GLN A 292 84.69 92.71 117.41
C GLN A 292 85.95 93.56 117.16
N MET A 293 86.44 93.63 115.91
CA MET A 293 87.62 94.42 115.52
C MET A 293 87.32 95.93 115.33
N LEU A 294 86.05 96.31 115.20
CA LEU A 294 85.56 97.69 115.23
C LEU A 294 85.11 98.16 116.64
N ALA A 295 85.24 97.33 117.68
CA ALA A 295 85.06 97.75 119.08
C ALA A 295 86.33 98.39 119.70
N THR A 296 87.46 98.38 118.98
CA THR A 296 88.76 98.93 119.42
C THR A 296 89.19 100.22 118.71
N LEU A 297 88.35 100.82 117.86
CA LEU A 297 88.59 102.18 117.36
C LEU A 297 87.26 102.85 116.97
N GLY A 298 86.84 103.83 117.77
CA GLY A 298 85.91 104.89 117.35
C GLY A 298 84.42 104.53 117.35
N GLY A 299 83.70 105.07 118.32
CA GLY A 299 82.25 104.90 118.46
C GLY A 299 81.39 105.82 117.58
N GLY A 300 80.07 105.62 117.73
CA GLY A 300 78.98 106.45 117.19
C GLY A 300 78.75 106.26 115.69
N ALA A 301 77.59 106.49 115.09
CA ALA A 301 76.20 106.75 115.48
C ALA A 301 75.46 106.95 114.13
N LEU A 302 74.13 106.68 114.09
CA LEU A 302 73.16 107.14 113.07
C LEU A 302 73.28 106.48 111.66
N MET A 303 72.28 106.44 110.78
CA MET A 303 70.80 106.38 110.75
C MET A 303 70.44 106.37 109.25
N ASP A 304 69.33 105.73 108.88
CA ASP A 304 68.40 106.13 107.80
C ASP A 304 68.59 105.78 106.30
N SER A 305 67.42 105.54 105.68
CA SER A 305 66.97 105.79 104.28
C SER A 305 67.35 104.76 103.19
N LEU A 306 66.37 104.03 102.63
CA LEU A 306 65.49 104.37 101.49
C LEU A 306 66.21 104.45 100.14
N GLY A 307 65.72 103.72 99.14
CA GLY A 307 65.90 104.08 97.73
C GLY A 307 66.33 102.95 96.81
N ALA A 308 65.40 102.53 95.95
CA ALA A 308 65.60 101.81 94.68
C ALA A 308 66.49 102.64 93.70
N PRO A 309 66.70 102.27 92.41
CA PRO A 309 66.29 101.12 91.60
C PRO A 309 67.53 100.52 90.85
N ASP A 310 67.46 99.53 89.95
CA ASP A 310 67.18 99.80 88.54
C ASP A 310 66.95 98.53 87.71
N LYS A 311 66.07 98.73 86.73
CA LYS A 311 65.60 97.91 85.60
C LYS A 311 66.75 97.68 84.57
N PRO A 312 66.57 97.00 83.40
CA PRO A 312 65.34 96.80 82.58
C PRO A 312 65.16 95.35 82.08
N ALA A 313 63.99 94.81 81.70
CA ALA A 313 62.87 95.24 80.86
C ALA A 313 63.16 95.39 79.34
N GLN A 314 62.87 94.29 78.61
CA GLN A 314 62.08 94.25 77.34
C GLN A 314 62.73 94.86 76.06
N PRO A 315 62.10 94.84 74.84
CA PRO A 315 60.95 94.09 74.29
C PRO A 315 61.07 93.60 72.80
N ALA A 316 60.16 92.70 72.41
CA ALA A 316 59.16 92.70 71.30
C ALA A 316 59.40 93.18 69.82
N GLN A 317 58.82 92.39 68.90
CA GLN A 317 57.94 92.69 67.73
C GLN A 317 58.49 93.17 66.35
N VAL A 318 57.92 92.58 65.26
CA VAL A 318 57.10 93.16 64.12
C VAL A 318 56.71 92.00 63.14
N ALA A 319 55.46 91.74 62.71
CA ALA A 319 54.56 92.37 61.69
C ALA A 319 55.19 92.48 60.27
N ASP A 320 54.60 92.16 59.10
CA ASP A 320 53.28 92.45 58.49
C ASP A 320 53.12 91.63 57.14
N ALA A 321 52.01 90.92 56.83
CA ALA A 321 50.83 91.21 55.98
C ALA A 321 51.00 91.38 54.43
N GLN A 322 50.28 90.57 53.59
CA GLN A 322 49.20 90.98 52.64
C GLN A 322 48.78 89.92 51.58
N GLN A 323 47.46 89.89 51.32
CA GLN A 323 46.60 89.18 50.31
C GLN A 323 46.45 90.05 49.01
N PRO A 324 45.75 89.69 47.87
CA PRO A 324 44.39 89.06 47.78
C PRO A 324 43.99 88.19 46.51
N VAL A 325 42.73 87.72 46.55
CA VAL A 325 41.77 86.87 45.72
C VAL A 325 41.37 87.37 44.29
N PRO A 326 40.51 86.73 43.38
CA PRO A 326 39.37 85.74 43.55
C PRO A 326 38.94 84.70 42.40
N VAL A 327 38.08 83.71 42.78
CA VAL A 327 37.00 82.80 42.16
C VAL A 327 36.77 82.51 40.63
N PRO A 328 35.90 81.52 40.15
CA PRO A 328 35.29 80.25 40.70
C PRO A 328 35.17 79.03 39.70
N SER A 329 34.74 77.82 40.16
CA SER A 329 33.58 76.99 39.64
C SER A 329 33.62 75.45 39.93
N GLN A 330 32.55 74.93 40.57
CA GLN A 330 31.72 73.69 40.37
C GLN A 330 32.40 72.29 40.17
N SER A 331 31.91 71.11 40.61
CA SER A 331 30.60 70.58 41.06
C SER A 331 30.82 69.21 41.76
N SER A 332 30.28 68.97 42.97
CA SER A 332 29.17 68.06 43.37
C SER A 332 29.47 66.56 43.60
N ALA A 333 28.99 66.06 44.73
CA ALA A 333 28.86 64.66 45.12
C ALA A 333 27.39 64.37 45.55
N ASP A 334 27.07 63.06 45.60
CA ASP A 334 25.97 62.34 46.30
C ASP A 334 24.71 61.88 45.52
N PRO A 335 23.94 60.87 46.01
CA PRO A 335 23.65 59.61 45.29
C PRO A 335 22.14 59.20 45.22
N ALA A 336 21.89 57.95 44.76
CA ALA A 336 20.73 57.06 45.04
C ALA A 336 19.48 57.02 44.11
N ASP A 337 19.08 55.76 43.85
CA ASP A 337 17.76 55.12 43.66
C ASP A 337 16.93 55.13 42.34
N GLU A 338 16.70 53.88 41.89
CA GLU A 338 15.47 53.15 41.47
C GLU A 338 14.54 53.56 40.29
N ASP A 339 13.99 52.47 39.71
CA ASP A 339 12.89 52.30 38.71
C ASP A 339 13.19 52.71 37.25
N GLY A 340 12.83 51.99 36.20
CA GLY A 340 11.92 50.86 35.95
C GLY A 340 11.63 50.83 34.42
N ASP A 341 10.98 49.76 33.94
CA ASP A 341 10.60 49.44 32.54
C ASP A 341 11.73 48.98 31.58
N ALA A 342 11.85 47.67 31.29
CA ALA A 342 11.01 46.84 30.44
C ALA A 342 11.21 47.10 28.94
N ASP A 343 12.01 46.24 28.29
CA ASP A 343 11.81 45.94 26.88
C ASP A 343 12.10 44.45 26.61
N GLU A 344 11.37 43.94 25.63
CA GLU A 344 10.79 42.61 25.55
C GLU A 344 11.73 41.49 25.12
N ALA A 345 11.32 40.30 25.56
CA ALA A 345 11.73 39.00 25.07
C ALA A 345 11.38 38.77 23.59
N ARG A 346 12.17 37.88 22.94
CA ARG A 346 11.77 36.70 22.12
C ARG A 346 12.85 36.47 21.05
N GLN A 347 13.81 35.57 21.26
CA GLN A 347 13.72 34.13 20.91
C GLN A 347 13.02 33.88 19.57
N SER A 348 13.83 33.73 18.52
CA SER A 348 13.44 33.18 17.22
C SER A 348 13.76 31.68 17.20
N ALA A 349 12.69 30.88 17.16
CA ALA A 349 12.68 29.46 16.82
C ALA A 349 11.56 29.22 15.80
N GLU A 350 11.76 28.18 14.96
CA GLU A 350 10.81 27.60 13.98
C GLU A 350 10.50 28.46 12.72
N ALA A 351 10.27 27.92 11.52
CA ALA A 351 10.01 26.56 11.08
C ALA A 351 10.40 26.38 9.60
N THR A 352 10.76 25.15 9.27
CA THR A 352 10.75 24.53 7.94
C THR A 352 9.31 24.34 7.43
N SER A 353 9.03 24.71 6.19
CA SER A 353 7.97 24.07 5.38
C SER A 353 8.28 24.29 3.89
N GLU A 354 8.86 23.27 3.27
CA GLU A 354 9.09 23.17 1.82
C GLU A 354 7.80 22.64 1.18
N ALA A 355 7.28 23.40 0.21
CA ALA A 355 6.02 23.12 -0.45
C ALA A 355 6.22 22.20 -1.66
N ASP A 356 5.33 21.22 -1.73
CA ASP A 356 5.14 20.20 -2.75
C ASP A 356 4.47 20.77 -4.01
N GLN A 357 5.06 20.52 -5.18
CA GLN A 357 4.40 20.44 -6.50
C GLN A 357 5.26 19.57 -7.43
N PRO A 358 4.70 18.50 -8.02
CA PRO A 358 5.27 17.92 -9.24
C PRO A 358 4.42 18.26 -10.46
N GLU A 359 5.14 18.61 -11.52
CA GLU A 359 4.67 18.88 -12.88
C GLU A 359 4.22 17.59 -13.59
N ASP A 360 3.15 17.74 -14.37
CA ASP A 360 2.60 16.76 -15.30
C ASP A 360 3.01 17.13 -16.74
N ALA A 361 3.66 16.19 -17.44
CA ALA A 361 3.53 16.01 -18.89
C ALA A 361 4.43 14.87 -19.37
N THR A 362 3.85 13.76 -19.82
CA THR A 362 4.04 13.23 -21.19
C THR A 362 3.31 11.89 -21.42
N ALA A 363 2.92 11.69 -22.68
CA ALA A 363 2.59 10.45 -23.38
C ALA A 363 1.10 10.09 -23.57
N ASP A 364 0.53 10.67 -24.64
CA ASP A 364 -0.08 9.98 -25.79
C ASP A 364 -0.13 8.44 -25.74
N SER A 365 -1.34 7.85 -25.78
CA SER A 365 -1.75 6.92 -26.86
C SER A 365 -3.22 6.51 -26.74
N THR A 366 -3.87 6.55 -27.90
CA THR A 366 -5.16 5.96 -28.27
C THR A 366 -5.26 4.46 -27.97
N ASP A 367 -6.41 3.98 -27.47
CA ASP A 367 -7.26 2.95 -28.12
C ASP A 367 -8.43 2.56 -27.20
N SER A 368 -9.64 2.52 -27.77
CA SER A 368 -10.84 1.88 -27.20
C SER A 368 -11.36 0.96 -28.30
N PRO A 369 -11.85 -0.25 -28.00
CA PRO A 369 -13.30 -0.32 -27.81
C PRO A 369 -13.83 -1.40 -26.84
N ASP A 370 -14.94 -1.02 -26.22
CA ASP A 370 -16.21 -1.76 -26.11
C ASP A 370 -16.24 -3.12 -25.37
N SER A 371 -16.97 -3.13 -24.26
CA SER A 371 -17.69 -4.31 -23.75
C SER A 371 -18.89 -3.84 -22.92
N THR A 372 -20.05 -4.09 -23.48
CA THR A 372 -21.40 -3.98 -22.92
C THR A 372 -21.53 -4.68 -21.56
N ASP A 373 -22.09 -3.98 -20.56
CA ASP A 373 -22.60 -4.59 -19.33
C ASP A 373 -24.07 -4.21 -19.10
N SER A 374 -24.85 -5.21 -18.75
CA SER A 374 -26.26 -5.17 -18.33
C SER A 374 -26.61 -6.57 -17.82
N PRO A 375 -27.58 -6.75 -16.89
CA PRO A 375 -28.02 -5.86 -15.83
C PRO A 375 -28.11 -6.56 -14.46
N ASP A 376 -28.33 -5.73 -13.43
CA ASP A 376 -28.60 -6.06 -12.03
C ASP A 376 -29.90 -6.88 -11.87
N ALA A 377 -29.87 -7.99 -11.12
CA ALA A 377 -31.06 -8.78 -10.76
C ALA A 377 -30.90 -9.50 -9.40
N ALA A 378 -31.65 -8.98 -8.42
CA ALA A 378 -32.38 -9.64 -7.33
C ALA A 378 -31.76 -10.86 -6.62
N ALA A 379 -31.38 -10.65 -5.35
CA ALA A 379 -31.30 -11.69 -4.33
C ALA A 379 -32.64 -11.76 -3.57
N ASP A 380 -33.26 -12.93 -3.57
CA ASP A 380 -34.37 -13.31 -2.68
C ASP A 380 -33.86 -14.45 -1.78
N ASP A 381 -33.90 -14.23 -0.47
CA ASP A 381 -33.49 -15.17 0.58
C ASP A 381 -34.64 -16.13 0.90
N GLU A 382 -34.41 -17.44 0.75
CA GLU A 382 -35.24 -18.49 1.36
C GLU A 382 -34.58 -19.00 2.65
N GLN A 383 -35.27 -18.87 3.78
CA GLN A 383 -35.11 -19.74 4.95
C GLN A 383 -36.47 -20.38 5.26
N GLY A 384 -36.48 -21.71 5.26
CA GLY A 384 -37.64 -22.51 5.62
C GLY A 384 -37.81 -22.67 7.13
N ASP A 385 -39.02 -23.07 7.54
CA ASP A 385 -39.18 -24.22 8.44
C ASP A 385 -40.65 -24.68 8.61
N GLN A 386 -40.79 -26.01 8.56
CA GLN A 386 -41.65 -26.91 9.37
C GLN A 386 -43.18 -27.04 9.13
N GLN A 387 -43.51 -28.28 8.69
CA GLN A 387 -44.49 -29.26 9.23
C GLN A 387 -46.00 -28.96 9.27
N GLY A 388 -46.78 -29.91 8.73
CA GLY A 388 -48.21 -30.09 9.01
C GLY A 388 -48.97 -30.96 8.01
N ASP A 389 -49.09 -32.24 8.35
CA ASP A 389 -50.10 -33.29 8.07
C ASP A 389 -51.18 -33.17 6.96
N GLU A 390 -51.35 -34.33 6.29
CA GLU A 390 -52.60 -35.04 5.88
C GLU A 390 -53.76 -34.26 5.21
N ASP A 391 -54.08 -34.56 3.94
CA ASP A 391 -55.21 -35.45 3.57
C ASP A 391 -55.55 -35.44 2.07
N ALA A 392 -56.11 -36.55 1.62
CA ALA A 392 -56.57 -36.82 0.26
C ALA A 392 -57.80 -36.00 -0.17
N ALA A 393 -57.90 -35.64 -1.46
CA ALA A 393 -59.04 -35.97 -2.34
C ALA A 393 -59.06 -35.15 -3.64
N SER A 394 -59.52 -35.85 -4.67
CA SER A 394 -59.92 -35.44 -6.02
C SER A 394 -60.76 -34.16 -6.15
N SER A 395 -60.49 -33.37 -7.20
CA SER A 395 -61.50 -32.76 -8.10
C SER A 395 -60.76 -32.15 -9.30
N SER A 396 -60.82 -32.73 -10.49
CA SER A 396 -61.81 -32.37 -11.52
C SER A 396 -61.85 -30.87 -11.81
N TYR A 397 -61.16 -30.46 -12.88
CA TYR A 397 -61.62 -29.39 -13.77
C TYR A 397 -61.11 -29.67 -15.18
N GLY A 398 -62.02 -30.14 -16.03
CA GLY A 398 -61.85 -30.10 -17.48
C GLY A 398 -62.19 -28.71 -18.00
N SER A 399 -61.48 -28.30 -19.05
CA SER A 399 -62.06 -27.44 -20.08
C SER A 399 -61.27 -27.65 -21.37
N ASP A 400 -61.94 -28.31 -22.31
CA ASP A 400 -61.62 -28.35 -23.74
C ASP A 400 -61.26 -26.98 -24.29
N GLN A 401 -60.16 -26.87 -25.03
CA GLN A 401 -60.16 -26.20 -26.33
C GLN A 401 -59.20 -26.88 -27.29
N SER A 402 -59.81 -27.55 -28.26
CA SER A 402 -59.24 -28.07 -29.49
C SER A 402 -58.99 -26.94 -30.49
N SER A 403 -57.77 -26.82 -31.02
CA SER A 403 -57.56 -26.40 -32.40
C SER A 403 -56.22 -26.88 -32.95
N TYR A 404 -56.31 -27.97 -33.70
CA TYR A 404 -55.49 -28.40 -34.84
C TYR A 404 -54.39 -27.44 -35.33
N TYR A 405 -53.13 -27.90 -35.29
CA TYR A 405 -52.23 -27.84 -36.45
C TYR A 405 -51.36 -29.09 -36.48
N GLN A 406 -51.73 -29.99 -37.39
CA GLN A 406 -51.01 -31.21 -37.75
C GLN A 406 -49.77 -30.84 -38.56
N ARG A 407 -48.60 -31.29 -38.09
CA ARG A 407 -47.33 -31.30 -38.80
C ARG A 407 -47.10 -32.71 -39.34
N SER A 408 -47.12 -32.88 -40.66
CA SER A 408 -46.59 -34.04 -41.39
C SER A 408 -46.01 -33.50 -42.71
N ALA A 409 -44.70 -33.35 -42.83
CA ALA A 409 -43.75 -34.36 -43.26
C ALA A 409 -43.82 -34.70 -44.77
N SER A 410 -42.64 -34.57 -45.39
CA SER A 410 -42.12 -35.27 -46.57
C SER A 410 -42.21 -34.60 -47.96
N GLY A 411 -41.07 -34.59 -48.64
CA GLY A 411 -41.00 -35.08 -50.02
C GLY A 411 -40.76 -34.07 -51.13
N ASN A 412 -39.50 -33.69 -51.32
CA ASN A 412 -38.74 -33.78 -52.57
C ASN A 412 -39.48 -33.59 -53.92
N ALA A 413 -39.15 -32.53 -54.69
CA ALA A 413 -38.95 -32.60 -56.15
C ALA A 413 -38.49 -31.26 -56.73
N VAL A 414 -37.21 -31.20 -57.11
CA VAL A 414 -36.66 -30.23 -58.05
C VAL A 414 -37.24 -30.54 -59.44
N GLY A 415 -37.88 -29.57 -60.08
CA GLY A 415 -38.47 -29.72 -61.40
C GLY A 415 -38.60 -28.39 -62.11
N ALA A 416 -37.75 -28.20 -63.12
CA ALA A 416 -37.70 -27.06 -64.02
C ALA A 416 -39.05 -26.75 -64.67
N ASN A 417 -39.36 -25.45 -64.83
CA ASN A 417 -40.06 -25.00 -66.03
C ASN A 417 -39.75 -23.56 -66.41
N ARG A 418 -39.36 -23.45 -67.68
CA ARG A 418 -39.21 -22.28 -68.56
C ARG A 418 -40.12 -21.10 -68.23
N ARG A 419 -39.55 -19.90 -68.29
CA ARG A 419 -39.90 -18.89 -69.29
C ARG A 419 -38.70 -18.03 -69.63
#